data_AF-A0A6A5V1Y7-F1
#
_entry.id   AF-A0A6A5V1Y7-F1
#
_cell.length_a   1.000
_cell.length_b   1.000
_cell.length_c   1.000
_cell.angle_alpha   90.00
_cell.angle_beta   90.00
_cell.angle_gamma   90.00
#
_symmetry.space_group_name_H-M   'P 1'
#
loop_
_entity.id
_entity.type
_entity.pdbx_description
1 polymer ?
#
loop_
_entity_poly.entity_id
_entity_poly.type
_entity_poly.pdbx_seq_one_letter_code
_entity_poly.pdbx_strand_id
1 'polypeptide(L)'
;MSRNHERALHRLVRAVVENQASKDAQKLSRSLHHILEALLVKKKHKKKEYHGGAVLWSPRKVREARVRQSVKEQEEKEQKLRKAEIAELRKAAKLYKEKIAEEKRVGREAAKKGKRKASQPPTQSNKRQKRVVDAVATKEALGAVLAAPPKTTRRGRNVKLLSKYK
;
A
#
# COMPACT_ATOMS: atom_id res chain seq x y z
N MET A 1 46.92 7.74 -18.64
CA MET A 1 46.03 8.36 -17.63
C MET A 1 46.86 9.34 -16.80
N SER A 2 46.36 10.54 -16.50
CA SER A 2 47.18 11.63 -15.90
C SER A 2 47.41 11.39 -14.40
N ARG A 3 48.63 11.66 -13.90
CA ARG A 3 49.04 11.57 -12.47
C ARG A 3 48.10 12.31 -11.51
N ASN A 4 47.40 13.33 -11.99
CA ASN A 4 46.41 14.06 -11.19
C ASN A 4 45.16 13.22 -10.88
N HIS A 5 44.78 12.28 -11.75
CA HIS A 5 43.64 11.41 -11.54
C HIS A 5 43.91 10.36 -10.45
N GLU A 6 45.12 9.79 -10.41
CA GLU A 6 45.54 8.86 -9.35
C GLU A 6 45.56 9.54 -7.98
N ARG A 7 46.07 10.77 -7.90
CA ARG A 7 46.03 11.55 -6.65
C ARG A 7 44.59 11.87 -6.22
N ALA A 8 43.71 12.17 -7.17
CA ALA A 8 42.29 12.40 -6.88
C ALA A 8 41.62 11.13 -6.31
N LEU A 9 41.91 9.95 -6.88
CA LEU A 9 41.40 8.68 -6.39
C LEU A 9 41.93 8.35 -4.98
N HIS A 10 43.22 8.52 -4.74
CA HIS A 10 43.79 8.32 -3.39
C HIS A 10 43.19 9.26 -2.35
N ARG A 11 42.91 10.53 -2.70
CA ARG A 11 42.21 11.47 -1.81
C ARG A 11 40.80 11.02 -1.49
N LEU A 12 40.05 10.56 -2.49
CA LEU A 12 38.68 10.06 -2.29
C LEU A 12 38.67 8.81 -1.41
N VAL A 13 39.54 7.85 -1.67
CA VAL A 13 39.67 6.63 -0.86
C VAL A 13 40.02 6.99 0.59
N ARG A 14 41.01 7.87 0.81
CA ARG A 14 41.39 8.32 2.15
C ARG A 14 40.24 9.03 2.87
N ALA A 15 39.54 9.93 2.18
CA ALA A 15 38.38 10.63 2.74
C ALA A 15 37.25 9.66 3.10
N VAL A 16 36.98 8.64 2.29
CA VAL A 16 35.96 7.62 2.60
C VAL A 16 36.36 6.82 3.84
N VAL A 17 37.63 6.43 3.97
CA VAL A 17 38.15 5.71 5.16
C VAL A 17 38.07 6.58 6.42
N GLU A 18 38.48 7.85 6.35
CA GLU A 18 38.41 8.79 7.47
C GLU A 18 36.96 9.10 7.86
N ASN A 19 36.06 9.24 6.88
CA ASN A 19 34.62 9.43 7.14
C ASN A 19 33.94 8.18 7.72
N GLN A 20 34.43 6.99 7.38
CA GLN A 20 33.92 5.76 7.97
C GLN A 20 34.39 5.63 9.43
N ALA A 21 35.67 5.90 9.68
CA ALA A 21 36.22 5.95 11.04
C ALA A 21 35.51 6.99 11.92
N SER A 22 35.17 8.17 11.38
CA SER A 22 34.45 9.21 12.12
C SER A 22 33.01 8.83 12.44
N LYS A 23 32.30 8.17 11.51
CA LYS A 23 30.95 7.65 11.75
C LYS A 23 30.95 6.54 12.80
N ASP A 24 31.94 5.65 12.76
CA ASP A 24 32.04 4.56 13.73
C ASP A 24 32.43 5.09 15.12
N ALA A 25 33.30 6.10 15.20
CA ALA A 25 33.58 6.82 16.45
C ALA A 25 32.34 7.53 17.02
N GLN A 26 31.51 8.13 16.17
CA GLN A 26 30.25 8.76 16.59
C GLN A 26 29.20 7.74 17.06
N LYS A 27 29.13 6.55 16.44
CA LYS A 27 28.26 5.46 16.92
C LYS A 27 28.72 4.99 18.30
N LEU A 28 30.04 4.81 18.48
CA LEU A 28 30.61 4.43 19.75
C LEU A 28 30.31 5.49 20.82
N SER A 29 30.53 6.78 20.54
CA SER A 29 30.23 7.85 21.51
C SER A 29 28.75 7.92 21.90
N ARG A 30 27.82 7.76 20.95
CA ARG A 30 26.38 7.67 21.23
C ARG A 30 26.02 6.45 22.06
N SER A 31 26.59 5.28 21.74
CA SER A 31 26.34 4.05 22.50
C SER A 31 26.87 4.17 23.94
N LEU A 32 28.04 4.76 24.13
CA LEU A 32 28.61 5.05 25.44
C LEU A 32 27.73 6.05 26.20
N HIS A 33 27.23 7.10 25.55
CA HIS A 33 26.32 8.06 26.17
C HIS A 33 25.03 7.40 26.66
N HIS A 34 24.42 6.49 25.88
CA HIS A 34 23.23 5.76 26.31
C HIS A 34 23.51 4.83 27.50
N ILE A 35 24.67 4.18 27.54
CA ILE A 35 25.09 3.33 28.67
C ILE A 35 25.32 4.18 29.92
N LEU A 36 26.03 5.30 29.80
CA LEU A 36 26.28 6.23 30.91
C LEU A 36 24.97 6.80 31.47
N GLU A 37 24.04 7.23 30.61
CA GLU A 37 22.70 7.67 31.02
C GLU A 37 21.92 6.57 31.73
N ALA A 38 21.92 5.34 31.20
CA ALA A 38 21.23 4.22 31.83
C ALA A 38 21.78 3.90 33.25
N LEU A 39 23.09 4.03 33.46
CA LEU A 39 23.71 3.87 34.78
C LEU A 39 23.37 5.02 35.72
N LEU A 40 23.31 6.27 35.23
CA LEU A 40 22.88 7.44 36.00
C LEU A 40 21.41 7.33 36.42
N VAL A 41 20.53 6.90 35.52
CA VAL A 41 19.13 6.58 35.83
C VAL A 41 19.07 5.51 36.91
N LYS A 42 19.79 4.39 36.78
CA LYS A 42 19.83 3.36 37.84
C LYS A 42 20.35 3.88 39.19
N LYS A 43 21.34 4.78 39.19
CA LYS A 43 21.83 5.43 40.42
C LYS A 43 20.76 6.32 41.07
N LYS A 44 19.95 7.04 40.29
CA LYS A 44 18.82 7.85 40.79
C LYS A 44 17.67 7.00 41.34
N HIS A 45 17.56 5.74 40.93
CA HIS A 45 16.55 4.79 41.42
C HIS A 45 16.99 4.03 42.70
N LYS A 46 18.13 4.36 43.32
CA LYS A 46 18.45 3.92 44.69
C LYS A 46 17.41 4.50 45.66
N LYS A 47 16.37 3.70 45.88
CA LYS A 47 15.36 3.68 46.94
C LYS A 47 15.24 4.97 47.74
N LYS A 48 14.19 5.75 47.43
CA LYS A 48 13.48 6.47 48.50
C LYS A 48 13.01 5.38 49.45
N GLU A 49 13.60 5.32 50.64
CA GLU A 49 13.16 4.44 51.70
C GLU A 49 11.66 4.72 51.93
N TYR A 50 10.84 3.71 51.64
CA TYR A 50 9.40 3.85 51.73
C TYR A 50 9.04 3.78 53.20
N HIS A 51 9.09 4.93 53.87
CA HIS A 51 8.50 5.07 55.18
C HIS A 51 6.98 5.03 54.96
N GLY A 52 6.40 3.83 55.11
CA GLY A 52 4.96 3.56 55.06
C GLY A 52 4.20 4.18 56.22
N GLY A 53 4.44 5.47 56.50
CA GLY A 53 3.64 6.26 57.42
C GLY A 53 2.34 6.69 56.75
N ALA A 54 1.29 6.85 57.55
CA ALA A 54 0.08 7.51 57.10
C ALA A 54 0.41 8.95 56.68
N VAL A 55 0.47 9.22 55.37
CA VAL A 55 0.59 10.58 54.87
C VAL A 55 -0.76 11.25 55.09
N LEU A 56 -0.90 12.06 56.13
CA LEU A 56 -2.08 12.89 56.30
C LEU A 56 -2.05 13.95 55.19
N TRP A 57 -2.86 13.76 54.16
CA TRP A 57 -2.96 14.73 53.06
C TRP A 57 -3.53 16.04 53.62
N SER A 58 -2.78 17.12 53.47
CA SER A 58 -3.30 18.45 53.76
C SER A 58 -4.61 18.67 52.98
N PRO A 59 -5.67 19.26 53.58
CA PRO A 59 -6.96 19.48 52.93
C PRO A 59 -6.88 20.19 51.57
N ARG A 60 -5.82 20.95 51.32
CA ARG A 60 -5.52 21.56 50.01
C ARG A 60 -5.20 20.52 48.94
N LYS A 61 -4.43 19.48 49.27
CA LYS A 61 -4.07 18.40 48.34
C LYS A 61 -5.26 17.51 47.99
N VAL A 62 -6.17 17.30 48.94
CA VAL A 62 -7.43 16.60 48.69
C VAL A 62 -8.30 17.40 47.70
N ARG A 63 -8.38 18.73 47.87
CA ARG A 63 -9.08 19.61 46.92
C ARG A 63 -8.45 19.58 45.53
N GLU A 64 -7.12 19.67 45.43
CA GLU A 64 -6.40 19.56 44.15
C GLU A 64 -6.64 18.20 43.46
N ALA A 65 -6.68 17.10 44.22
CA ALA A 65 -6.96 15.78 43.67
C ALA A 65 -8.37 15.69 43.07
N ARG A 66 -9.38 16.24 43.76
CA ARG A 66 -10.77 16.29 43.27
C ARG A 66 -10.89 17.11 42.00
N VAL A 67 -10.25 18.29 41.95
CA VAL A 67 -10.22 19.12 40.72
C VAL A 67 -9.58 18.36 39.56
N ARG A 68 -8.49 17.64 39.80
CA ARG A 68 -7.85 16.81 38.76
C ARG A 68 -8.74 15.66 38.31
N GLN A 69 -9.52 15.06 39.21
CA GLN A 69 -10.48 14.03 38.86
C GLN A 69 -11.61 14.60 38.00
N SER A 70 -12.19 15.75 38.38
CA SER A 70 -13.27 16.36 37.59
C SER A 70 -12.81 16.78 36.18
N VAL A 71 -11.58 17.29 36.05
CA VAL A 71 -10.99 17.62 34.74
C VAL A 71 -10.83 16.36 33.88
N LYS A 72 -10.30 15.27 34.44
CA LYS A 72 -10.18 13.99 33.71
C LYS A 72 -11.53 13.46 33.27
N GLU A 73 -12.53 13.51 34.14
CA GLU A 73 -13.89 13.07 33.80
C GLU A 73 -14.50 13.90 32.66
N GLN A 74 -14.26 15.22 32.65
CA GLN A 74 -14.68 16.09 31.55
C GLN A 74 -13.96 15.74 30.24
N GLU A 75 -12.64 15.59 30.28
CA GLU A 75 -11.84 15.18 29.12
C GLU A 75 -12.29 13.82 28.56
N GLU A 76 -12.56 12.84 29.43
CA GLU A 76 -13.08 11.53 29.01
C GLU A 76 -14.46 11.63 28.35
N LYS A 77 -15.35 12.47 28.88
CA LYS A 77 -16.67 12.72 28.29
C LYS A 77 -16.53 13.37 26.91
N GLU A 78 -15.72 14.41 26.79
CA GLU A 78 -15.44 15.05 25.49
C GLU A 78 -14.81 14.07 24.49
N GLN A 79 -13.86 13.26 24.92
CA GLN A 79 -13.25 12.25 24.06
C GLN A 79 -14.27 11.21 23.58
N LYS A 80 -15.22 10.80 24.43
CA LYS A 80 -16.31 9.89 24.05
C LYS A 80 -17.22 10.54 23.00
N LEU A 81 -17.61 11.81 23.19
CA LEU A 81 -18.41 12.57 22.21
C LEU A 81 -17.68 12.69 20.87
N ARG A 82 -16.42 13.14 20.87
CA ARG A 82 -15.60 13.25 19.65
C ARG A 82 -15.47 11.91 18.92
N LYS A 83 -15.30 10.80 19.66
CA LYS A 83 -15.25 9.45 19.05
C LYS A 83 -16.58 9.06 18.40
N ALA A 84 -17.72 9.41 19.02
CA ALA A 84 -19.04 9.17 18.45
C ALA A 84 -19.24 9.97 17.16
N GLU A 85 -18.95 11.27 17.17
CA GLU A 85 -19.03 12.15 15.99
C GLU A 85 -18.17 11.62 14.84
N ILE A 86 -16.91 11.24 15.12
CA ILE A 86 -16.02 10.67 14.11
C ILE A 86 -16.58 9.34 13.57
N ALA A 87 -17.20 8.52 14.41
CA ALA A 87 -17.81 7.27 13.96
C ALA A 87 -19.01 7.52 13.03
N GLU A 88 -19.83 8.53 13.30
CA GLU A 88 -20.95 8.94 12.44
C GLU A 88 -20.46 9.49 11.10
N LEU A 89 -19.47 10.39 11.12
CA LEU A 89 -18.84 10.91 9.90
C LEU A 89 -18.23 9.79 9.06
N ARG A 90 -17.60 8.79 9.71
CA ARG A 90 -17.06 7.61 9.01
C ARG A 90 -18.17 6.77 8.37
N LYS A 91 -19.31 6.58 9.03
CA LYS A 91 -20.47 5.86 8.46
C LYS A 91 -21.00 6.61 7.24
N ALA A 92 -21.22 7.92 7.36
CA ALA A 92 -21.65 8.75 6.23
C ALA A 92 -20.67 8.68 5.05
N ALA A 93 -19.36 8.83 5.31
CA ALA A 93 -18.33 8.74 4.28
C ALA A 93 -18.29 7.36 3.60
N LYS A 94 -18.56 6.26 4.31
CA LYS A 94 -18.68 4.93 3.72
C LYS A 94 -19.86 4.87 2.74
N LEU A 95 -21.04 5.33 3.15
CA LEU A 95 -22.22 5.36 2.30
C LEU A 95 -21.99 6.19 1.03
N TYR A 96 -21.36 7.36 1.14
CA TYR A 96 -21.00 8.16 -0.04
C TYR A 96 -20.03 7.44 -0.98
N LYS A 97 -19.03 6.72 -0.43
CA LYS A 97 -18.10 5.93 -1.24
C LYS A 97 -18.79 4.78 -1.99
N GLU A 98 -19.76 4.12 -1.34
CA GLU A 98 -20.55 3.06 -1.95
C GLU A 98 -21.38 3.59 -3.12
N LYS A 99 -22.09 4.71 -2.93
CA LYS A 99 -22.84 5.38 -4.01
C LYS A 99 -21.96 5.74 -5.21
N ILE A 100 -20.79 6.35 -4.95
CA ILE A 100 -19.82 6.68 -6.01
C ILE A 100 -19.31 5.42 -6.72
N ALA A 101 -19.13 4.31 -5.99
CA ALA A 101 -18.69 3.05 -6.57
C ALA A 101 -19.76 2.41 -7.47
N GLU A 102 -21.03 2.49 -7.07
CA GLU A 102 -22.17 2.03 -7.87
C GLU A 102 -22.33 2.83 -9.15
N GLU A 103 -22.32 4.17 -9.08
CA GLU A 103 -22.36 5.04 -10.26
C GLU A 103 -21.21 4.73 -11.23
N LYS A 104 -20.00 4.50 -10.71
CA LYS A 104 -18.84 4.07 -11.52
C LYS A 104 -19.05 2.69 -12.15
N ARG A 105 -19.71 1.75 -11.48
CA ARG A 105 -20.05 0.43 -12.05
C ARG A 105 -21.07 0.57 -13.18
N VAL A 106 -22.15 1.32 -12.95
CA VAL A 106 -23.18 1.60 -13.98
C VAL A 106 -22.56 2.29 -15.19
N GLY A 107 -21.71 3.30 -14.99
CA GLY A 107 -20.99 3.97 -16.08
C GLY A 107 -20.10 3.02 -16.89
N ARG A 108 -19.41 2.07 -16.23
CA ARG A 108 -18.63 1.04 -16.91
C ARG A 108 -19.51 0.07 -17.72
N GLU A 109 -20.67 -0.31 -17.19
CA GLU A 109 -21.61 -1.17 -17.91
C GLU A 109 -22.25 -0.48 -19.11
N ALA A 110 -22.63 0.79 -18.97
CA ALA A 110 -23.13 1.62 -20.08
C ALA A 110 -22.06 1.78 -21.18
N ALA A 111 -20.80 2.05 -20.82
CA ALA A 111 -19.70 2.12 -21.76
C ALA A 111 -19.44 0.77 -22.48
N LYS A 112 -19.59 -0.37 -21.79
CA LYS A 112 -19.52 -1.70 -22.42
C LYS A 112 -20.67 -1.95 -23.39
N LYS A 113 -21.90 -1.53 -23.05
CA LYS A 113 -23.07 -1.66 -23.95
C LYS A 113 -22.92 -0.77 -25.20
N GLY A 114 -22.40 0.44 -25.07
CA GLY A 114 -22.11 1.33 -26.20
C GLY A 114 -21.11 0.74 -27.20
N LYS A 115 -20.03 0.11 -26.71
CA LYS A 115 -19.03 -0.55 -27.57
C LYS A 115 -19.58 -1.76 -28.35
N ARG A 116 -20.59 -2.46 -27.82
CA ARG A 116 -21.25 -3.59 -28.51
C ARG A 116 -22.29 -3.15 -29.55
N LYS A 117 -22.78 -1.91 -29.48
CA LYS A 117 -23.69 -1.33 -30.50
C LYS A 117 -22.94 -0.70 -31.67
N ALA A 118 -21.72 -0.19 -31.44
CA ALA A 118 -20.83 0.27 -32.50
C ALA A 118 -20.15 -0.86 -33.30
N SER A 119 -20.26 -2.12 -32.84
CA SER A 119 -19.70 -3.30 -33.51
C SER A 119 -20.77 -4.20 -34.15
N GLN A 120 -22.02 -3.74 -34.27
CA GLN A 120 -23.02 -4.41 -35.11
C GLN A 120 -22.71 -4.01 -36.56
N PRO A 121 -22.33 -4.95 -37.45
CA PRO A 121 -22.15 -4.60 -38.85
C PRO A 121 -23.52 -4.15 -39.41
N PRO A 122 -23.60 -3.02 -40.14
CA PRO A 122 -24.83 -2.69 -40.84
C PRO A 122 -25.11 -3.82 -41.83
N THR A 123 -26.24 -4.50 -41.65
CA THR A 123 -26.72 -5.52 -42.58
C THR A 123 -27.00 -4.85 -43.92
N GLN A 124 -26.00 -4.89 -44.81
CA GLN A 124 -26.15 -4.45 -46.19
C GLN A 124 -27.04 -5.45 -46.93
N SER A 125 -28.30 -5.08 -47.13
CA SER A 125 -29.21 -5.76 -48.04
C SER A 125 -28.76 -5.51 -49.48
N ASN A 126 -28.05 -6.46 -50.07
CA ASN A 126 -27.82 -6.47 -51.52
C ASN A 126 -28.43 -7.73 -52.12
N LYS A 127 -29.71 -7.62 -52.49
CA LYS A 127 -30.37 -8.50 -53.48
C LYS A 127 -29.65 -8.31 -54.80
N ARG A 128 -28.72 -9.21 -55.13
CA ARG A 128 -28.27 -9.41 -56.51
C ARG A 128 -28.70 -10.81 -56.93
N GLN A 129 -29.74 -10.85 -57.76
CA GLN A 129 -30.14 -12.01 -58.53
C GLN A 129 -28.93 -12.51 -59.35
N LYS A 130 -28.61 -13.80 -59.26
CA LYS A 130 -27.83 -14.49 -60.27
C LYS A 130 -28.63 -15.69 -60.75
N ARG A 131 -28.82 -15.73 -62.07
CA ARG A 131 -29.47 -16.81 -62.81
C ARG A 131 -28.59 -18.06 -62.78
N VAL A 132 -29.29 -19.18 -62.76
CA VAL A 132 -28.84 -20.57 -62.92
C VAL A 132 -28.10 -20.75 -64.24
N VAL A 133 -26.89 -21.31 -64.20
CA VAL A 133 -26.31 -22.18 -65.24
C VAL A 133 -25.37 -23.15 -64.53
N ASP A 134 -25.60 -24.45 -64.74
CA ASP A 134 -24.84 -25.58 -64.19
C ASP A 134 -23.46 -25.76 -64.85
N ALA A 135 -22.51 -26.31 -64.08
CA ALA A 135 -21.86 -27.62 -64.33
C ALA A 135 -20.35 -27.68 -63.92
N VAL A 136 -20.01 -28.84 -63.34
CA VAL A 136 -18.69 -29.52 -63.26
C VAL A 136 -17.72 -29.21 -62.09
N ALA A 137 -17.72 -30.16 -61.15
CA ALA A 137 -16.60 -30.84 -60.45
C ALA A 137 -15.46 -30.04 -59.78
N THR A 138 -15.31 -30.18 -58.44
CA THR A 138 -14.27 -31.02 -57.78
C THR A 138 -14.23 -30.81 -56.25
N LYS A 139 -14.43 -31.93 -55.53
CA LYS A 139 -13.79 -32.46 -54.30
C LYS A 139 -13.49 -31.59 -53.05
N GLU A 140 -13.85 -32.22 -51.91
CA GLU A 140 -13.19 -32.25 -50.58
C GLU A 140 -13.32 -31.00 -49.67
N ALA A 141 -13.57 -31.05 -48.36
CA ALA A 141 -13.78 -32.11 -47.37
C ALA A 141 -14.54 -31.53 -46.15
N LEU A 142 -15.31 -32.36 -45.46
CA LEU A 142 -16.07 -32.05 -44.24
C LEU A 142 -15.19 -32.11 -42.98
N GLY A 143 -15.51 -31.30 -41.96
CA GLY A 143 -15.22 -31.66 -40.56
C GLY A 143 -14.72 -30.53 -39.64
N ALA A 144 -15.63 -29.85 -38.97
CA ALA A 144 -15.36 -29.08 -37.76
C ALA A 144 -15.18 -30.01 -36.53
N VAL A 145 -14.41 -29.61 -35.50
CA VAL A 145 -14.74 -29.68 -34.03
C VAL A 145 -13.55 -29.19 -33.15
N LEU A 146 -13.82 -28.11 -32.39
CA LEU A 146 -13.38 -27.68 -31.04
C LEU A 146 -12.07 -28.22 -30.39
N ALA A 147 -11.07 -27.35 -30.11
CA ALA A 147 -10.10 -27.55 -28.99
C ALA A 147 -9.33 -26.27 -28.55
N ALA A 148 -9.39 -25.98 -27.23
CA ALA A 148 -8.63 -25.10 -26.30
C ALA A 148 -7.79 -23.88 -26.80
N PRO A 149 -7.90 -22.69 -26.13
CA PRO A 149 -7.03 -21.54 -26.41
C PRO A 149 -5.58 -21.75 -25.92
N PRO A 150 -4.60 -21.17 -26.63
CA PRO A 150 -3.18 -21.44 -26.43
C PRO A 150 -2.55 -20.79 -25.19
N LYS A 151 -1.47 -21.41 -24.65
CA LYS A 151 -0.66 -20.87 -23.55
C LYS A 151 0.11 -19.62 -24.01
N THR A 152 -0.02 -18.49 -23.30
CA THR A 152 0.60 -17.20 -23.66
C THR A 152 1.72 -16.77 -22.69
N THR A 153 2.71 -16.04 -23.20
CA THR A 153 3.81 -15.42 -22.42
C THR A 153 3.36 -14.17 -21.66
N ARG A 154 4.19 -13.64 -20.73
CA ARG A 154 3.96 -12.36 -20.03
C ARG A 154 3.73 -11.14 -20.96
N ARG A 155 4.12 -11.22 -22.25
CA ARG A 155 3.87 -10.20 -23.28
C ARG A 155 2.75 -10.57 -24.26
N GLY A 156 1.93 -11.57 -23.96
CA GLY A 156 0.73 -11.92 -24.73
C GLY A 156 0.98 -12.72 -26.02
N ARG A 157 2.18 -13.29 -26.25
CA ARG A 157 2.44 -14.16 -27.41
C ARG A 157 2.14 -15.63 -27.10
N ASN A 158 1.54 -16.34 -28.04
CA ASN A 158 1.29 -17.78 -28.00
C ASN A 158 2.61 -18.58 -28.01
N VAL A 159 2.79 -19.51 -27.06
CA VAL A 159 3.95 -20.40 -26.95
C VAL A 159 3.59 -21.82 -27.40
N LYS A 160 4.30 -22.30 -28.43
CA LYS A 160 4.29 -23.72 -28.81
C LYS A 160 5.37 -24.46 -28.01
N LEU A 161 4.99 -25.18 -26.95
CA LEU A 161 5.92 -26.08 -26.24
C LEU A 161 6.05 -27.40 -27.01
N LEU A 162 7.29 -27.82 -27.29
CA LEU A 162 7.59 -29.09 -27.96
C LEU A 162 7.36 -30.26 -26.99
N SER A 163 6.81 -31.37 -27.48
CA SER A 163 6.40 -32.53 -26.65
C SER A 163 7.55 -33.23 -25.91
N LYS A 164 8.79 -33.00 -26.31
CA LYS A 164 9.99 -33.51 -25.62
C LYS A 164 10.16 -32.94 -24.20
N TYR A 165 9.51 -31.82 -23.91
CA TYR A 165 9.54 -31.12 -22.62
C TYR A 165 8.19 -31.17 -21.88
N LYS A 166 7.31 -32.11 -22.24
CA LYS A 166 6.10 -32.41 -21.46
C LYS A 166 6.41 -33.34 -20.31
#